data_AF-A0A7K3EX68-F1
#
_entry.id   AF-A0A7K3EX68-F1
#
_cell.length_a   1.000
_cell.length_b   1.000
_cell.length_c   1.000
_cell.angle_alpha   90.00
_cell.angle_beta   90.00
_cell.angle_gamma   90.00
#
_symmetry.space_group_name_H-M   'P 1'
#
loop_
_entity.id
_entity.type
_entity.pdbx_description
1 polymer ?
#
loop_
_entity_poly.entity_id
_entity_poly.type
_entity_poly.pdbx_seq_one_letter_code
_entity_poly.pdbx_strand_id
1 'polypeptide(L)'
;MRPPTTPRERSAPDPVPDTGETPAHDSRDARAPREPAGPPSREEAAPSDPGSTARPGRVVAAWPAVPLLAALALWGWAVRHTDVSALDDYGLVSALHPTFWAGLAVLTAGFWFTVRDPRRRAGWPAAYVLGLLVMERATQAVLYPTPLYAWAWKHDAVIDHLLTSGGLQSADRLGDMAVYDQWPGFFAAQAALVRLLGVDNAAMYMAWWPLVSSVLLLLPLLLIYRTFTRDRRLIWTALWLFCVGNWVGQDYFSPQSVAFALHLGVLAVVLRRYGRPGAHGARQRQAVWTVLLSVLVIAIVISHQLTPGMLVVTLLALALTRGHRDWIPLVTTVVIFLAWCLTAALPFLSAAMPDMIRSVGDIGANVETGYGSTPTGTGAVATSWAARLLSGCVLLLALAGVLRARELRRRALPLLLVAAAPLPMFVASSYGSEMIFRVLMFMLPGAAFFAAAALLPAAQLPAAQLPGAQLPGAQL
;
A
#
# COMPACT_ATOMS: atom_id res chain seq x y z
N MET A 1 -0.05 -68.72 0.84
CA MET A 1 -0.62 -69.39 2.04
C MET A 1 -1.30 -68.34 2.93
N ARG A 2 -2.18 -68.78 3.83
CA ARG A 2 -2.99 -68.07 4.85
C ARG A 2 -3.39 -69.14 5.90
N PRO A 3 -4.01 -68.83 7.06
CA PRO A 3 -4.11 -67.60 7.85
C PRO A 3 -3.44 -67.86 9.24
N PRO A 4 -4.02 -67.77 10.49
CA PRO A 4 -5.34 -67.32 11.01
C PRO A 4 -5.39 -65.78 11.26
N THR A 5 -6.46 -65.03 11.60
CA THR A 5 -7.95 -65.14 11.75
C THR A 5 -8.61 -65.91 12.91
N THR A 6 -9.27 -65.20 13.86
CA THR A 6 -10.68 -65.38 14.36
C THR A 6 -11.05 -64.38 15.50
N PRO A 7 -12.33 -64.15 15.91
CA PRO A 7 -13.59 -64.13 15.13
C PRO A 7 -14.68 -63.05 15.53
N ARG A 8 -15.58 -62.72 14.58
CA ARG A 8 -17.05 -62.42 14.75
C ARG A 8 -17.50 -61.18 15.57
N GLU A 9 -18.75 -60.70 15.51
CA GLU A 9 -20.02 -61.23 14.96
C GLU A 9 -20.93 -60.16 14.24
N ARG A 10 -22.25 -60.41 14.15
CA ARG A 10 -23.33 -59.63 13.47
C ARG A 10 -24.59 -59.59 14.39
N SER A 11 -25.79 -59.08 14.07
CA SER A 11 -26.43 -58.64 12.81
C SER A 11 -27.58 -57.64 13.07
N ALA A 12 -28.27 -57.22 12.00
CA ALA A 12 -29.56 -56.52 11.97
C ALA A 12 -30.62 -57.38 11.21
N PRO A 13 -31.92 -57.01 11.11
CA PRO A 13 -32.86 -56.50 12.14
C PRO A 13 -34.28 -57.17 12.09
N ASP A 14 -35.26 -56.61 12.83
CA ASP A 14 -36.75 -56.76 12.74
C ASP A 14 -37.37 -58.12 13.19
N PRO A 15 -38.71 -58.24 13.49
CA PRO A 15 -39.81 -57.25 13.55
C PRO A 15 -40.71 -57.27 14.86
N VAL A 16 -41.87 -56.60 14.80
CA VAL A 16 -42.96 -56.33 15.79
C VAL A 16 -44.02 -57.47 15.85
N PRO A 17 -44.68 -57.84 17.00
CA PRO A 17 -46.06 -57.36 17.34
C PRO A 17 -46.60 -57.39 18.82
N ASP A 18 -47.35 -56.33 19.18
CA ASP A 18 -48.75 -56.24 19.73
C ASP A 18 -49.30 -57.01 20.98
N THR A 19 -50.51 -56.61 21.43
CA THR A 19 -51.32 -56.94 22.66
C THR A 19 -50.82 -56.27 23.95
N GLY A 20 -51.62 -55.84 24.95
CA GLY A 20 -53.07 -55.83 25.29
C GLY A 20 -53.17 -55.70 26.85
N GLU A 21 -54.16 -55.12 27.56
CA GLU A 21 -55.48 -54.51 27.27
C GLU A 21 -55.83 -53.36 28.29
N THR A 22 -57.04 -52.79 28.17
CA THR A 22 -57.79 -51.78 28.98
C THR A 22 -58.17 -52.21 30.43
N PRO A 23 -58.95 -51.45 31.27
CA PRO A 23 -59.77 -50.23 31.04
C PRO A 23 -59.78 -49.11 32.14
N ALA A 24 -60.40 -47.94 31.83
CA ALA A 24 -61.43 -47.26 32.66
C ALA A 24 -61.97 -45.93 32.05
N HIS A 25 -63.17 -45.52 32.48
CA HIS A 25 -63.90 -44.25 32.19
C HIS A 25 -63.15 -42.97 32.69
N ASP A 26 -63.48 -41.73 32.29
CA ASP A 26 -64.83 -41.11 32.23
C ASP A 26 -64.94 -39.90 31.25
N SER A 27 -66.13 -39.28 31.13
CA SER A 27 -66.49 -38.25 30.12
C SER A 27 -67.07 -36.94 30.69
N ARG A 28 -66.91 -35.82 29.95
CA ARG A 28 -67.71 -34.56 30.08
C ARG A 28 -67.43 -33.53 28.96
N ASP A 29 -68.35 -32.55 28.86
CA ASP A 29 -68.54 -31.51 27.83
C ASP A 29 -67.44 -30.39 27.81
N ALA A 30 -67.39 -29.39 26.90
CA ALA A 30 -68.41 -28.86 25.98
C ALA A 30 -67.89 -28.05 24.75
N ARG A 31 -68.77 -27.87 23.74
CA ARG A 31 -68.90 -26.75 22.75
C ARG A 31 -67.69 -26.22 21.94
N ALA A 32 -67.57 -26.70 20.69
CA ALA A 32 -67.79 -26.02 19.38
C ALA A 32 -67.47 -24.51 19.14
N PRO A 33 -67.28 -24.04 17.87
CA PRO A 33 -67.26 -24.75 16.58
C PRO A 33 -65.98 -24.50 15.72
N ARG A 34 -65.92 -25.07 14.49
CA ARG A 34 -64.95 -24.74 13.42
C ARG A 34 -65.68 -24.11 12.22
N GLU A 35 -65.01 -23.19 11.52
CA GLU A 35 -65.52 -22.59 10.27
C GLU A 35 -65.30 -23.50 9.03
N PRO A 36 -66.11 -23.34 7.96
CA PRO A 36 -66.10 -24.23 6.79
C PRO A 36 -65.04 -23.86 5.72
N ALA A 37 -64.71 -24.82 4.87
CA ALA A 37 -63.77 -24.64 3.75
C ALA A 37 -64.40 -23.90 2.56
N GLY A 38 -63.60 -23.06 1.89
CA GLY A 38 -63.95 -22.40 0.63
C GLY A 38 -63.65 -23.27 -0.62
N PRO A 39 -64.30 -22.99 -1.77
CA PRO A 39 -64.11 -23.73 -3.01
C PRO A 39 -62.80 -23.37 -3.74
N PRO A 40 -62.28 -24.25 -4.62
CA PRO A 40 -61.04 -24.00 -5.35
C PRO A 40 -61.19 -22.86 -6.37
N SER A 41 -60.38 -21.82 -6.23
CA SER A 41 -60.24 -20.74 -7.22
C SER A 41 -59.45 -21.21 -8.45
N ARG A 42 -59.80 -20.66 -9.62
CA ARG A 42 -59.18 -21.00 -10.92
C ARG A 42 -57.66 -20.89 -10.90
N GLU A 43 -57.02 -21.78 -11.66
CA GLU A 43 -55.60 -21.71 -12.01
C GLU A 43 -55.37 -20.53 -12.96
N GLU A 44 -55.10 -19.36 -12.39
CA GLU A 44 -54.87 -18.12 -13.12
C GLU A 44 -53.47 -18.16 -13.76
N ALA A 45 -53.43 -18.32 -15.08
CA ALA A 45 -52.19 -18.45 -15.83
C ALA A 45 -51.30 -17.21 -15.64
N ALA A 46 -50.20 -17.38 -14.91
CA ALA A 46 -49.28 -16.30 -14.58
C ALA A 46 -48.80 -15.58 -15.85
N PRO A 47 -48.80 -14.23 -15.90
CA PRO A 47 -48.35 -13.50 -17.07
C PRO A 47 -46.88 -13.83 -17.34
N SER A 48 -46.62 -14.39 -18.53
CA SER A 48 -45.28 -14.78 -18.96
C SER A 48 -44.40 -13.54 -19.08
N ASP A 49 -43.53 -13.31 -18.09
CA ASP A 49 -42.72 -12.10 -17.91
C ASP A 49 -41.98 -11.71 -19.22
N PRO A 50 -42.42 -10.66 -19.94
CA PRO A 50 -41.82 -10.23 -21.21
C PRO A 50 -40.57 -9.39 -20.93
N GLY A 51 -39.73 -9.89 -20.03
CA GLY A 51 -38.76 -9.16 -19.22
C GLY A 51 -37.43 -9.89 -19.08
N SER A 52 -37.06 -10.73 -20.07
CA SER A 52 -35.71 -11.29 -20.21
C SER A 52 -34.71 -10.16 -20.46
N THR A 53 -34.34 -9.47 -19.38
CA THR A 53 -33.44 -8.33 -19.39
C THR A 53 -32.07 -8.79 -19.88
N ALA A 54 -31.77 -8.45 -21.13
CA ALA A 54 -30.53 -8.83 -21.78
C ALA A 54 -29.35 -8.41 -20.90
N ARG A 55 -28.69 -9.40 -20.28
CA ARG A 55 -27.55 -9.22 -19.36
C ARG A 55 -26.60 -8.19 -19.98
N PRO A 56 -26.42 -6.98 -19.40
CA PRO A 56 -25.59 -5.94 -20.01
C PRO A 56 -24.23 -6.51 -20.36
N GLY A 57 -23.97 -6.60 -21.67
CA GLY A 57 -23.12 -7.65 -22.21
C GLY A 57 -21.71 -7.65 -21.64
N ARG A 58 -21.02 -8.81 -21.69
CA ARG A 58 -19.60 -8.92 -21.32
C ARG A 58 -18.74 -7.84 -22.00
N VAL A 59 -19.16 -7.42 -23.21
CA VAL A 59 -18.69 -6.25 -23.98
C VAL A 59 -18.65 -4.96 -23.14
N VAL A 60 -19.76 -4.53 -22.53
CA VAL A 60 -19.84 -3.28 -21.75
C VAL A 60 -18.96 -3.35 -20.51
N ALA A 61 -18.88 -4.52 -19.87
CA ALA A 61 -17.97 -4.76 -18.75
C ALA A 61 -16.48 -4.74 -19.16
N ALA A 62 -16.17 -4.81 -20.45
CA ALA A 62 -14.83 -4.76 -21.04
C ALA A 62 -14.49 -3.41 -21.70
N TRP A 63 -15.40 -2.44 -21.78
CA TRP A 63 -15.11 -1.08 -22.30
C TRP A 63 -13.87 -0.41 -21.68
N PRO A 64 -13.53 -0.58 -20.38
CA PRO A 64 -12.27 -0.07 -19.82
C PRO A 64 -10.99 -0.63 -20.46
N ALA A 65 -11.05 -1.74 -21.19
CA ALA A 65 -9.90 -2.32 -21.87
C ALA A 65 -9.44 -1.47 -23.05
N VAL A 66 -10.36 -0.82 -23.78
CA VAL A 66 -10.03 -0.15 -25.06
C VAL A 66 -9.08 1.03 -24.86
N PRO A 67 -9.31 1.99 -23.93
CA PRO A 67 -8.34 3.06 -23.70
C PRO A 67 -7.03 2.56 -23.07
N LEU A 68 -7.08 1.52 -22.23
CA LEU A 68 -5.89 0.95 -21.61
C LEU A 68 -4.96 0.30 -22.65
N LEU A 69 -5.52 -0.52 -23.56
CA LEU A 69 -4.77 -1.15 -24.64
C LEU A 69 -4.29 -0.12 -25.66
N ALA A 70 -5.09 0.90 -25.98
CA ALA A 70 -4.68 1.99 -26.85
C ALA A 70 -3.51 2.80 -26.25
N ALA A 71 -3.57 3.12 -24.94
CA ALA A 71 -2.49 3.81 -24.25
C ALA A 71 -1.18 3.00 -24.21
N LEU A 72 -1.28 1.70 -23.90
CA LEU A 72 -0.11 0.80 -23.88
C LEU A 72 0.46 0.54 -25.29
N ALA A 73 -0.37 0.54 -26.33
CA ALA A 73 0.07 0.47 -27.72
C ALA A 73 0.77 1.77 -28.16
N LEU A 74 0.23 2.94 -27.80
CA LEU A 74 0.86 4.25 -28.04
C LEU A 74 2.19 4.38 -27.31
N TRP A 75 2.27 3.95 -26.05
CA TRP A 75 3.52 3.86 -25.29
C TRP A 75 4.53 2.91 -25.95
N GLY A 76 4.11 1.68 -26.26
CA GLY A 76 4.97 0.66 -26.87
C GLY A 76 5.41 1.00 -28.30
N TRP A 77 4.71 1.90 -28.99
CA TRP A 77 5.17 2.49 -30.24
C TRP A 77 6.12 3.66 -29.98
N ALA A 78 5.80 4.58 -29.06
CA ALA A 78 6.65 5.72 -28.70
C ALA A 78 8.06 5.29 -28.26
N VAL A 79 8.15 4.29 -27.38
CA VAL A 79 9.42 3.75 -26.87
C VAL A 79 10.26 3.07 -27.96
N ARG A 80 9.66 2.63 -29.08
CA ARG A 80 10.38 2.09 -30.24
C ARG A 80 10.83 3.15 -31.26
N HIS A 81 10.31 4.38 -31.17
CA HIS A 81 10.57 5.47 -32.11
C HIS A 81 11.09 6.73 -31.40
N THR A 82 11.56 6.59 -30.16
CA THR A 82 12.25 7.65 -29.41
C THR A 82 13.74 7.47 -29.68
N ASP A 83 14.35 8.41 -30.41
CA ASP A 83 15.82 8.50 -30.43
C ASP A 83 16.29 9.03 -29.08
N VAL A 84 17.46 8.55 -28.69
CA VAL A 84 17.99 8.53 -27.34
C VAL A 84 19.50 8.85 -27.34
N SER A 85 20.08 8.99 -28.54
CA SER A 85 21.50 9.22 -28.80
C SER A 85 21.97 10.66 -28.52
N ALA A 86 21.07 11.65 -28.68
CA ALA A 86 21.33 13.06 -28.43
C ALA A 86 20.19 13.67 -27.59
N LEU A 87 20.39 13.71 -26.27
CA LEU A 87 19.50 14.40 -25.34
C LEU A 87 19.87 15.90 -25.25
N ASP A 88 18.85 16.74 -25.09
CA ASP A 88 19.01 18.16 -24.73
C ASP A 88 18.88 18.37 -23.20
N ASP A 89 18.88 19.64 -22.79
CA ASP A 89 18.69 20.10 -21.40
C ASP A 89 17.45 19.52 -20.66
N TYR A 90 16.42 19.08 -21.40
CA TYR A 90 15.18 18.50 -20.88
C TYR A 90 15.17 16.95 -20.91
N GLY A 91 16.19 16.32 -21.50
CA GLY A 91 16.38 14.88 -21.50
C GLY A 91 15.22 14.10 -22.14
N LEU A 92 14.68 13.12 -21.42
CA LEU A 92 13.57 12.31 -21.95
C LEU A 92 12.27 13.11 -22.18
N VAL A 93 12.09 14.29 -21.59
CA VAL A 93 10.83 15.06 -21.73
C VAL A 93 10.67 15.62 -23.15
N SER A 94 11.77 16.05 -23.77
CA SER A 94 11.86 16.52 -25.15
C SER A 94 12.02 15.37 -26.14
N ALA A 95 12.85 14.37 -25.82
CA ALA A 95 13.17 13.27 -26.71
C ALA A 95 12.00 12.26 -26.91
N LEU A 96 11.18 12.01 -25.89
CA LEU A 96 10.08 11.03 -25.97
C LEU A 96 9.10 11.37 -27.10
N HIS A 97 8.93 10.44 -28.04
CA HIS A 97 8.06 10.63 -29.19
C HIS A 97 6.63 11.06 -28.75
N PRO A 98 6.02 12.10 -29.36
CA PRO A 98 4.70 12.66 -28.99
C PRO A 98 3.53 11.69 -28.68
N THR A 99 3.57 10.46 -29.18
CA THR A 99 2.61 9.38 -28.87
C THR A 99 2.70 8.89 -27.43
N PHE A 100 3.83 9.07 -26.74
CA PHE A 100 3.94 8.85 -25.29
C PHE A 100 2.95 9.75 -24.53
N TRP A 101 2.97 11.05 -24.83
CA TRP A 101 2.07 12.04 -24.23
C TRP A 101 0.60 11.80 -24.60
N ALA A 102 0.32 11.42 -25.85
CA ALA A 102 -1.01 10.99 -26.27
C ALA A 102 -1.48 9.73 -25.51
N GLY A 103 -0.62 8.73 -25.36
CA GLY A 103 -0.89 7.51 -24.59
C GLY A 103 -1.17 7.81 -23.13
N LEU A 104 -0.40 8.70 -22.50
CA LEU A 104 -0.59 9.12 -21.10
C LEU A 104 -1.92 9.88 -20.92
N ALA A 105 -2.31 10.71 -21.88
CA ALA A 105 -3.61 11.37 -21.90
C ALA A 105 -4.77 10.37 -22.03
N VAL A 106 -4.67 9.41 -22.95
CA VAL A 106 -5.67 8.33 -23.12
C VAL A 106 -5.76 7.45 -21.87
N LEU A 107 -4.63 7.09 -21.26
CA LEU A 107 -4.57 6.33 -20.01
C LEU A 107 -5.28 7.08 -18.88
N THR A 108 -4.96 8.38 -18.71
CA THR A 108 -5.53 9.23 -17.67
C THR A 108 -7.04 9.43 -17.86
N ALA A 109 -7.50 9.67 -19.09
CA ALA A 109 -8.92 9.76 -19.43
C ALA A 109 -9.65 8.43 -19.19
N GLY A 110 -9.05 7.30 -19.59
CA GLY A 110 -9.57 5.95 -19.36
C GLY A 110 -9.66 5.58 -17.87
N PHE A 111 -8.68 6.01 -17.06
CA PHE A 111 -8.72 5.89 -15.61
C PHE A 111 -9.88 6.70 -15.03
N TRP A 112 -10.03 7.98 -15.39
CA TRP A 112 -11.12 8.82 -14.90
C TRP A 112 -12.51 8.30 -15.31
N PHE A 113 -12.65 7.82 -16.55
CA PHE A 113 -13.86 7.14 -17.03
C PHE A 113 -14.17 5.87 -16.24
N THR A 114 -13.15 5.14 -15.82
CA THR A 114 -13.27 3.87 -15.09
C THR A 114 -13.51 4.06 -13.59
N VAL A 115 -12.84 5.02 -12.95
CA VAL A 115 -12.94 5.28 -11.51
C VAL A 115 -14.22 6.04 -11.14
N ARG A 116 -14.89 6.72 -12.08
CA ARG A 116 -16.15 7.42 -11.79
C ARG A 116 -17.34 6.47 -11.55
N ASP A 117 -17.33 5.28 -12.14
CA ASP A 117 -18.44 4.30 -12.09
C ASP A 117 -18.21 3.20 -11.03
N PRO A 118 -18.94 3.20 -9.89
CA PRO A 118 -18.75 2.21 -8.82
C PRO A 118 -19.07 0.77 -9.22
N ARG A 119 -19.83 0.56 -10.31
CA ARG A 119 -20.28 -0.78 -10.75
C ARG A 119 -19.16 -1.57 -11.41
N ARG A 120 -18.07 -0.91 -11.84
CA ARG A 120 -16.96 -1.56 -12.54
C ARG A 120 -16.17 -2.47 -11.62
N ARG A 121 -15.62 -3.55 -12.20
CA ARG A 121 -14.78 -4.52 -11.47
C ARG A 121 -13.53 -3.81 -10.95
N ALA A 122 -13.18 -4.06 -9.69
CA ALA A 122 -12.07 -3.38 -9.02
C ALA A 122 -10.69 -3.65 -9.65
N GLY A 123 -10.57 -4.68 -10.50
CA GLY A 123 -9.37 -4.94 -11.30
C GLY A 123 -9.14 -3.92 -12.41
N TRP A 124 -10.16 -3.19 -12.90
CA TRP A 124 -9.95 -2.19 -13.95
C TRP A 124 -9.14 -0.97 -13.45
N PRO A 125 -9.51 -0.26 -12.37
CA PRO A 125 -8.65 0.78 -11.81
C PRO A 125 -7.25 0.28 -11.43
N ALA A 126 -7.12 -0.97 -10.97
CA ALA A 126 -5.82 -1.58 -10.69
C ALA A 126 -4.96 -1.70 -11.96
N ALA A 127 -5.53 -2.17 -13.07
CA ALA A 127 -4.86 -2.28 -14.35
C ALA A 127 -4.46 -0.91 -14.94
N TYR A 128 -5.25 0.15 -14.70
CA TYR A 128 -4.86 1.51 -15.06
C TYR A 128 -3.72 2.06 -14.20
N VAL A 129 -3.71 1.81 -12.89
CA VAL A 129 -2.59 2.20 -12.01
C VAL A 129 -1.31 1.43 -12.36
N LEU A 130 -1.41 0.15 -12.70
CA LEU A 130 -0.27 -0.63 -13.21
C LEU A 130 0.21 -0.11 -14.57
N GLY A 131 -0.71 0.25 -15.48
CA GLY A 131 -0.37 0.88 -16.75
C GLY A 131 0.35 2.22 -16.58
N LEU A 132 -0.05 3.02 -15.57
CA LEU A 132 0.64 4.26 -15.21
C LEU A 132 2.07 3.98 -14.74
N LEU A 133 2.25 3.03 -13.82
CA LEU A 133 3.60 2.65 -13.35
C LEU A 133 4.47 2.09 -14.47
N VAL A 134 3.91 1.37 -15.46
CA VAL A 134 4.66 0.96 -16.66
C VAL A 134 5.09 2.19 -17.48
N MET A 135 4.16 3.10 -17.80
CA MET A 135 4.49 4.31 -18.58
C MET A 135 5.45 5.26 -17.85
N GLU A 136 5.41 5.31 -16.52
CA GLU A 136 6.24 6.20 -15.71
C GLU A 136 7.60 5.59 -15.35
N ARG A 137 7.62 4.33 -14.88
CA ARG A 137 8.80 3.69 -14.27
C ARG A 137 9.51 2.68 -15.18
N ALA A 138 8.81 2.07 -16.15
CA ALA A 138 9.44 1.13 -17.09
C ALA A 138 10.07 1.82 -18.31
N THR A 139 9.58 3.01 -18.70
CA THR A 139 10.04 3.74 -19.88
C THR A 139 11.55 3.96 -19.91
N GLN A 140 12.15 4.34 -18.77
CA GLN A 140 13.61 4.47 -18.69
C GLN A 140 14.32 3.15 -18.95
N ALA A 141 13.87 2.05 -18.31
CA ALA A 141 14.52 0.74 -18.38
C ALA A 141 14.45 0.08 -19.77
N VAL A 142 13.53 0.51 -20.64
CA VAL A 142 13.42 0.05 -22.03
C VAL A 142 14.21 0.94 -22.99
N LEU A 143 14.34 2.24 -22.71
CA LEU A 143 15.12 3.18 -23.53
C LEU A 143 16.63 3.16 -23.23
N TYR A 144 16.99 2.96 -21.97
CA TYR A 144 18.38 2.88 -21.49
C TYR A 144 18.51 1.69 -20.53
N PRO A 145 19.45 0.74 -20.72
CA PRO A 145 19.65 -0.38 -19.82
C PRO A 145 20.36 -0.02 -18.51
N THR A 146 20.88 1.21 -18.39
CA THR A 146 21.56 1.74 -17.20
C THR A 146 20.56 2.30 -16.17
N PRO A 147 20.90 2.39 -14.87
CA PRO A 147 20.03 3.03 -13.88
C PRO A 147 20.05 4.56 -14.02
N LEU A 148 18.90 5.21 -13.78
CA LEU A 148 18.77 6.68 -13.81
C LEU A 148 19.67 7.41 -12.79
N TYR A 149 19.93 6.82 -11.62
CA TYR A 149 20.66 7.47 -10.54
C TYR A 149 22.06 6.90 -10.35
N ALA A 150 23.08 7.76 -10.37
CA ALA A 150 24.49 7.37 -10.17
C ALA A 150 24.74 6.61 -8.85
N TRP A 151 23.93 6.87 -7.81
CA TRP A 151 23.98 6.18 -6.52
C TRP A 151 23.66 4.67 -6.61
N ALA A 152 22.91 4.22 -7.62
CA ALA A 152 22.59 2.81 -7.81
C ALA A 152 23.85 1.96 -8.11
N TRP A 153 24.81 2.50 -8.87
CA TRP A 153 26.09 1.83 -9.17
C TRP A 153 26.94 1.58 -7.91
N LYS A 154 26.86 2.45 -6.90
CA LYS A 154 27.53 2.22 -5.61
C LYS A 154 26.92 1.00 -4.89
N HIS A 155 25.61 0.82 -5.00
CA HIS A 155 24.93 -0.32 -4.39
C HIS A 155 25.27 -1.65 -5.09
N ASP A 156 25.47 -1.65 -6.42
CA ASP A 156 25.95 -2.83 -7.16
C ASP A 156 27.38 -3.21 -6.72
N ALA A 157 28.30 -2.25 -6.61
CA ALA A 157 29.66 -2.48 -6.11
C ALA A 157 29.71 -3.01 -4.65
N VAL A 158 28.79 -2.57 -3.78
CA VAL A 158 28.64 -3.10 -2.41
C VAL A 158 28.14 -4.55 -2.43
N ILE A 159 27.24 -4.90 -3.35
CA ILE A 159 26.72 -6.27 -3.51
C ILE A 159 27.82 -7.20 -4.02
N ASP A 160 28.57 -6.79 -5.05
CA ASP A 160 29.73 -7.52 -5.57
C ASP A 160 30.82 -7.71 -4.51
N HIS A 161 31.11 -6.66 -3.73
CA HIS A 161 32.03 -6.76 -2.60
C HIS A 161 31.59 -7.81 -1.57
N LEU A 162 30.31 -7.82 -1.18
CA LEU A 162 29.75 -8.77 -0.21
C LEU A 162 29.71 -10.21 -0.75
N LEU A 163 29.48 -10.39 -2.06
CA LEU A 163 29.57 -11.69 -2.74
C LEU A 163 31.01 -12.20 -2.78
N THR A 164 31.97 -11.34 -3.08
CA THR A 164 33.40 -11.67 -3.20
C THR A 164 34.07 -11.88 -1.83
N SER A 165 33.71 -11.12 -0.80
CA SER A 165 34.29 -11.21 0.55
C SER A 165 33.69 -12.36 1.38
N GLY A 166 32.47 -12.78 1.06
CA GLY A 166 31.70 -13.78 1.82
C GLY A 166 31.19 -13.30 3.18
N GLY A 167 31.37 -12.03 3.55
CA GLY A 167 30.96 -11.50 4.84
C GLY A 167 31.34 -10.05 5.09
N LEU A 168 30.74 -9.46 6.13
CA LEU A 168 30.93 -8.04 6.49
C LEU A 168 32.39 -7.74 6.89
N GLN A 169 32.88 -6.56 6.53
CA GLN A 169 34.23 -6.08 6.79
C GLN A 169 34.28 -5.03 7.91
N SER A 170 35.49 -4.75 8.43
CA SER A 170 35.68 -3.65 9.38
C SER A 170 35.77 -2.29 8.67
N ALA A 171 35.47 -1.22 9.41
CA ALA A 171 35.50 0.14 8.88
C ALA A 171 36.90 0.53 8.34
N ASP A 172 37.96 -0.04 8.91
CA ASP A 172 39.36 0.21 8.51
C ASP A 172 39.67 -0.22 7.08
N ARG A 173 38.89 -1.16 6.50
CA ARG A 173 39.00 -1.57 5.09
C ARG A 173 38.15 -0.76 4.14
N LEU A 174 36.99 -0.28 4.60
CA LEU A 174 35.93 0.30 3.76
C LEU A 174 35.90 1.83 3.79
N GLY A 175 36.47 2.47 4.82
CA GLY A 175 36.39 3.92 5.01
C GLY A 175 34.93 4.39 4.98
N ASP A 176 34.63 5.38 4.14
CA ASP A 176 33.27 5.93 3.96
C ASP A 176 32.23 4.89 3.52
N MET A 177 32.65 3.78 2.89
CA MET A 177 31.75 2.68 2.50
C MET A 177 31.29 1.83 3.70
N ALA A 178 31.92 1.95 4.88
CA ALA A 178 31.63 1.12 6.05
C ALA A 178 30.18 1.23 6.57
N VAL A 179 29.49 2.32 6.22
CA VAL A 179 28.06 2.51 6.50
C VAL A 179 27.19 1.41 5.86
N TYR A 180 27.59 0.87 4.70
CA TYR A 180 26.79 -0.13 4.00
C TYR A 180 26.82 -1.51 4.69
N ASP A 181 27.95 -1.88 5.30
CA ASP A 181 28.10 -3.13 6.06
C ASP A 181 27.41 -3.09 7.44
N GLN A 182 27.10 -1.89 7.95
CA GLN A 182 26.36 -1.66 9.20
C GLN A 182 24.84 -1.57 9.00
N TRP A 183 24.41 -1.39 7.75
CA TRP A 183 23.02 -1.56 7.31
C TRP A 183 22.94 -2.57 6.13
N PRO A 184 23.44 -3.80 6.33
CA PRO A 184 23.70 -4.74 5.24
C PRO A 184 22.44 -5.41 4.70
N GLY A 185 21.28 -5.26 5.35
CA GLY A 185 20.09 -6.06 5.10
C GLY A 185 19.54 -5.97 3.67
N PHE A 186 19.63 -4.79 3.05
CA PHE A 186 19.31 -4.63 1.63
C PHE A 186 20.34 -5.35 0.76
N PHE A 187 21.63 -5.06 0.95
CA PHE A 187 22.72 -5.59 0.13
C PHE A 187 22.83 -7.11 0.22
N ALA A 188 22.67 -7.70 1.40
CA ALA A 188 22.63 -9.14 1.62
C ALA A 188 21.41 -9.80 0.95
N ALA A 189 20.24 -9.13 0.96
CA ALA A 189 19.06 -9.62 0.25
C ALA A 189 19.24 -9.56 -1.28
N GLN A 190 19.90 -8.53 -1.81
CA GLN A 190 20.23 -8.44 -3.24
C GLN A 190 21.33 -9.41 -3.65
N ALA A 191 22.37 -9.61 -2.84
CA ALA A 191 23.39 -10.64 -3.05
C ALA A 191 22.78 -12.05 -3.10
N ALA A 192 21.82 -12.34 -2.21
CA ALA A 192 21.03 -13.56 -2.27
C ALA A 192 20.17 -13.65 -3.55
N LEU A 193 19.62 -12.52 -4.03
CA LEU A 193 18.84 -12.47 -5.27
C LEU A 193 19.69 -12.67 -6.52
N VAL A 194 20.88 -12.07 -6.61
CA VAL A 194 21.87 -12.29 -7.68
C VAL A 194 22.18 -13.79 -7.81
N ARG A 195 22.52 -14.44 -6.68
CA ARG A 195 22.80 -15.88 -6.62
C ARG A 195 21.58 -16.76 -6.91
N LEU A 196 20.36 -16.29 -6.61
CA LEU A 196 19.11 -17.03 -6.86
C LEU A 196 18.67 -16.94 -8.33
N LEU A 197 18.90 -15.80 -8.99
CA LEU A 197 18.59 -15.59 -10.39
C LEU A 197 19.66 -16.17 -11.34
N GLY A 198 20.87 -16.41 -10.84
CA GLY A 198 21.99 -16.88 -11.68
C GLY A 198 22.50 -15.79 -12.63
N VAL A 199 22.45 -14.52 -12.19
CA VAL A 199 22.94 -13.35 -12.92
C VAL A 199 24.32 -12.94 -12.40
N ASP A 200 25.12 -12.27 -13.23
CA ASP A 200 26.49 -11.91 -12.88
C ASP A 200 26.58 -10.85 -11.77
N ASN A 201 25.65 -9.89 -11.76
CA ASN A 201 25.59 -8.77 -10.82
C ASN A 201 24.16 -8.19 -10.69
N ALA A 202 23.97 -7.16 -9.85
CA ALA A 202 22.68 -6.49 -9.73
C ALA A 202 22.41 -5.47 -10.85
N ALA A 203 23.46 -5.03 -11.57
CA ALA A 203 23.34 -4.14 -12.72
C ALA A 203 22.37 -4.69 -13.78
N MET A 204 22.32 -6.02 -13.97
CA MET A 204 21.41 -6.70 -14.91
C MET A 204 19.91 -6.46 -14.65
N TYR A 205 19.51 -6.03 -13.46
CA TYR A 205 18.09 -5.78 -13.14
C TYR A 205 17.79 -4.44 -12.42
N MET A 206 18.80 -3.70 -11.95
CA MET A 206 18.57 -2.46 -11.18
C MET A 206 17.80 -1.36 -11.94
N ALA A 207 17.90 -1.30 -13.28
CA ALA A 207 17.13 -0.36 -14.09
C ALA A 207 15.61 -0.60 -14.01
N TRP A 208 15.17 -1.84 -13.80
CA TRP A 208 13.75 -2.21 -13.62
C TRP A 208 13.24 -1.99 -12.19
N TRP A 209 14.13 -1.70 -11.24
CA TRP A 209 13.77 -1.58 -9.82
C TRP A 209 12.71 -0.51 -9.51
N PRO A 210 12.71 0.71 -10.11
CA PRO A 210 11.67 1.72 -9.89
C PRO A 210 10.24 1.23 -10.16
N LEU A 211 10.06 0.33 -11.13
CA LEU A 211 8.77 -0.32 -11.41
C LEU A 211 8.43 -1.34 -10.30
N VAL A 212 9.37 -2.21 -9.96
CA VAL A 212 9.19 -3.27 -8.95
C VAL A 212 8.87 -2.68 -7.58
N SER A 213 9.65 -1.70 -7.13
CA SER A 213 9.47 -1.01 -5.85
C SER A 213 8.12 -0.29 -5.82
N SER A 214 7.78 0.49 -6.85
CA SER A 214 6.49 1.20 -6.94
C SER A 214 5.28 0.24 -6.93
N VAL A 215 5.38 -0.91 -7.59
CA VAL A 215 4.32 -1.95 -7.55
C VAL A 215 4.18 -2.56 -6.14
N LEU A 216 5.29 -2.76 -5.41
CA LEU A 216 5.27 -3.23 -4.02
C LEU A 216 4.56 -2.24 -3.07
N LEU A 217 4.61 -0.93 -3.32
CA LEU A 217 3.89 0.09 -2.52
C LEU A 217 2.37 -0.02 -2.65
N LEU A 218 1.84 -0.54 -3.76
CA LEU A 218 0.39 -0.58 -4.02
C LEU A 218 -0.37 -1.42 -2.99
N LEU A 219 0.19 -2.56 -2.55
CA LEU A 219 -0.47 -3.47 -1.60
C LEU A 219 -0.66 -2.84 -0.20
N PRO A 220 0.37 -2.34 0.50
CA PRO A 220 0.19 -1.74 1.82
C PRO A 220 -0.66 -0.45 1.75
N LEU A 221 -0.50 0.41 0.73
CA LEU A 221 -1.36 1.59 0.55
C LEU A 221 -2.84 1.20 0.37
N LEU A 222 -3.12 0.19 -0.45
CA LEU A 222 -4.46 -0.36 -0.66
C LEU A 222 -5.06 -0.93 0.64
N LEU A 223 -4.24 -1.52 1.52
CA LEU A 223 -4.65 -1.98 2.85
C LEU A 223 -4.91 -0.81 3.81
N ILE A 224 -4.05 0.21 3.83
CA ILE A 224 -4.19 1.43 4.64
C ILE A 224 -5.50 2.14 4.27
N TYR A 225 -5.71 2.50 3.01
CA TYR A 225 -6.89 3.27 2.58
C TYR A 225 -8.21 2.50 2.83
N ARG A 226 -8.22 1.17 2.67
CA ARG A 226 -9.36 0.29 3.01
C ARG A 226 -9.69 0.22 4.51
N THR A 227 -8.87 0.79 5.38
CA THR A 227 -9.15 0.93 6.81
C THR A 227 -10.13 2.09 7.08
N PHE A 228 -10.08 3.15 6.26
CA PHE A 228 -10.80 4.40 6.51
C PHE A 228 -12.02 4.60 5.60
N THR A 229 -12.06 3.95 4.43
CA THR A 229 -13.20 4.04 3.51
C THR A 229 -13.49 2.71 2.80
N ARG A 230 -14.75 2.57 2.36
CA ARG A 230 -15.18 1.52 1.42
C ARG A 230 -15.38 2.05 -0.01
N ASP A 231 -15.33 3.37 -0.21
CA ASP A 231 -15.45 3.93 -1.56
C ASP A 231 -14.18 3.61 -2.37
N ARG A 232 -14.33 2.68 -3.32
CA ARG A 232 -13.27 2.25 -4.24
C ARG A 232 -12.66 3.42 -5.01
N ARG A 233 -13.45 4.47 -5.26
CA ARG A 233 -13.05 5.59 -6.11
C ARG A 233 -12.08 6.49 -5.38
N LEU A 234 -12.36 6.80 -4.11
CA LEU A 234 -11.42 7.46 -3.21
C LEU A 234 -10.12 6.65 -3.08
N ILE A 235 -10.22 5.33 -2.88
CA ILE A 235 -9.04 4.44 -2.76
C ILE A 235 -8.19 4.46 -4.03
N TRP A 236 -8.79 4.31 -5.22
CA TRP A 236 -8.05 4.24 -6.47
C TRP A 236 -7.54 5.61 -6.94
N THR A 237 -8.29 6.69 -6.75
CA THR A 237 -7.79 8.05 -7.00
C THR A 237 -6.65 8.40 -6.04
N ALA A 238 -6.68 7.94 -4.78
CA ALA A 238 -5.58 8.11 -3.84
C ALA A 238 -4.32 7.32 -4.26
N LEU A 239 -4.47 6.11 -4.81
CA LEU A 239 -3.35 5.34 -5.37
C LEU A 239 -2.78 6.01 -6.64
N TRP A 240 -3.65 6.50 -7.53
CA TRP A 240 -3.22 7.22 -8.74
C TRP A 240 -2.46 8.51 -8.40
N LEU A 241 -2.99 9.35 -7.50
CA LEU A 241 -2.31 10.56 -7.04
C LEU A 241 -1.04 10.26 -6.23
N PHE A 242 -0.97 9.11 -5.55
CA PHE A 242 0.26 8.66 -4.90
C PHE A 242 1.34 8.36 -5.94
N CYS A 243 1.04 7.59 -6.99
CA CYS A 243 2.01 7.28 -8.06
C CYS A 243 2.53 8.56 -8.72
N VAL A 244 1.62 9.40 -9.24
CA VAL A 244 1.98 10.69 -9.88
C VAL A 244 2.74 11.62 -8.92
N GLY A 245 2.40 11.62 -7.63
CA GLY A 245 3.06 12.44 -6.62
C GLY A 245 4.42 11.91 -6.16
N ASN A 246 4.79 10.66 -6.48
CA ASN A 246 6.02 10.01 -6.03
C ASN A 246 7.22 10.36 -6.93
N TRP A 247 7.42 11.65 -7.20
CA TRP A 247 8.49 12.16 -8.06
C TRP A 247 9.87 12.15 -7.37
N VAL A 248 9.91 11.95 -6.05
CA VAL A 248 11.08 12.13 -5.16
C VAL A 248 12.26 11.18 -5.49
N GLY A 249 12.05 10.19 -6.36
CA GLY A 249 13.11 9.33 -6.91
C GLY A 249 13.69 8.28 -5.96
N GLN A 250 13.24 8.23 -4.71
CA GLN A 250 13.71 7.29 -3.68
C GLN A 250 13.22 5.84 -3.90
N ASP A 251 12.47 5.60 -4.96
CA ASP A 251 12.06 4.27 -5.45
C ASP A 251 13.13 3.58 -6.31
N TYR A 252 14.26 4.24 -6.60
CA TYR A 252 15.44 3.65 -7.23
C TYR A 252 16.04 2.47 -6.45
N PHE A 253 16.93 1.71 -7.11
CA PHE A 253 17.64 0.56 -6.52
C PHE A 253 18.45 0.98 -5.29
N SER A 254 17.82 0.85 -4.13
CA SER A 254 18.27 1.47 -2.88
C SER A 254 17.65 0.80 -1.64
N PRO A 255 18.32 0.85 -0.48
CA PRO A 255 17.72 0.42 0.77
C PRO A 255 16.51 1.26 1.19
N GLN A 256 16.43 2.54 0.76
CA GLN A 256 15.33 3.44 1.10
C GLN A 256 14.00 2.96 0.51
N SER A 257 14.02 2.46 -0.74
CA SER A 257 12.83 1.94 -1.43
C SER A 257 12.19 0.76 -0.69
N VAL A 258 13.00 -0.23 -0.27
CA VAL A 258 12.55 -1.41 0.49
C VAL A 258 12.08 -1.01 1.89
N ALA A 259 12.86 -0.19 2.59
CA ALA A 259 12.52 0.27 3.93
C ALA A 259 11.19 1.05 3.95
N PHE A 260 10.89 1.84 2.91
CA PHE A 260 9.62 2.55 2.79
C PHE A 260 8.44 1.60 2.51
N ALA A 261 8.60 0.62 1.62
CA ALA A 261 7.58 -0.40 1.39
C ALA A 261 7.26 -1.22 2.66
N LEU A 262 8.29 -1.61 3.41
CA LEU A 262 8.15 -2.29 4.71
C LEU A 262 7.52 -1.38 5.77
N HIS A 263 7.88 -0.10 5.84
CA HIS A 263 7.26 0.89 6.74
C HIS A 263 5.75 1.00 6.49
N LEU A 264 5.32 1.13 5.23
CA LEU A 264 3.89 1.11 4.87
C LEU A 264 3.24 -0.24 5.21
N GLY A 265 3.98 -1.35 5.10
CA GLY A 265 3.57 -2.67 5.59
C GLY A 265 3.28 -2.68 7.09
N VAL A 266 4.17 -2.12 7.92
CA VAL A 266 3.98 -1.98 9.37
C VAL A 266 2.74 -1.13 9.66
N LEU A 267 2.58 0.03 9.01
CA LEU A 267 1.38 0.87 9.19
C LEU A 267 0.09 0.14 8.78
N ALA A 268 0.12 -0.63 7.69
CA ALA A 268 -1.00 -1.46 7.23
C ALA A 268 -1.35 -2.59 8.22
N VAL A 269 -0.38 -3.11 8.97
CA VAL A 269 -0.61 -4.05 10.08
C VAL A 269 -1.20 -3.31 11.29
N VAL A 270 -0.55 -2.23 11.75
CA VAL A 270 -0.93 -1.47 12.95
C VAL A 270 -2.37 -0.94 12.86
N LEU A 271 -2.69 -0.18 11.80
CA LEU A 271 -4.02 0.43 11.61
C LEU A 271 -5.16 -0.59 11.46
N ARG A 272 -4.85 -1.85 11.10
CA ARG A 272 -5.85 -2.89 10.84
C ARG A 272 -6.00 -3.91 11.96
N ARG A 273 -4.99 -4.05 12.84
CA ARG A 273 -4.89 -5.14 13.82
C ARG A 273 -4.76 -4.68 15.27
N TYR A 274 -4.24 -3.48 15.51
CA TYR A 274 -4.07 -2.90 16.84
C TYR A 274 -5.19 -1.87 17.10
N GLY A 275 -5.32 -1.39 18.35
CA GLY A 275 -6.34 -0.38 18.71
C GLY A 275 -7.78 -0.88 18.90
N ARG A 276 -8.03 -2.20 18.91
CA ARG A 276 -9.36 -2.78 19.21
C ARG A 276 -9.33 -3.70 20.45
N PRO A 277 -9.60 -3.15 21.65
CA PRO A 277 -9.78 -3.96 22.86
C PRO A 277 -11.02 -4.88 22.77
N GLY A 278 -11.05 -5.96 23.56
CA GLY A 278 -12.30 -6.61 23.98
C GLY A 278 -12.68 -7.98 23.38
N ALA A 279 -11.85 -8.60 22.53
CA ALA A 279 -12.15 -9.94 21.99
C ALA A 279 -11.43 -11.06 22.77
N HIS A 280 -12.15 -12.11 23.15
CA HIS A 280 -11.52 -13.36 23.61
C HIS A 280 -10.67 -13.96 22.47
N GLY A 281 -9.51 -14.52 22.81
CA GLY A 281 -8.49 -14.93 21.83
C GLY A 281 -7.67 -13.78 21.21
N ALA A 282 -7.92 -12.51 21.56
CA ALA A 282 -7.15 -11.38 21.01
C ALA A 282 -5.64 -11.51 21.26
N ARG A 283 -5.21 -11.90 22.47
CA ARG A 283 -3.78 -11.99 22.84
C ARG A 283 -2.96 -12.88 21.91
N GLN A 284 -3.44 -14.09 21.60
CA GLN A 284 -2.73 -15.02 20.70
C GLN A 284 -2.65 -14.47 19.27
N ARG A 285 -3.73 -13.84 18.78
CA ARG A 285 -3.75 -13.22 17.44
C ARG A 285 -2.86 -11.97 17.39
N GLN A 286 -2.83 -11.18 18.47
CA GLN A 286 -1.96 -10.02 18.64
C GLN A 286 -0.48 -10.44 18.67
N ALA A 287 -0.14 -11.55 19.32
CA ALA A 287 1.21 -12.12 19.28
C ALA A 287 1.67 -12.44 17.84
N VAL A 288 0.80 -13.06 17.02
CA VAL A 288 1.12 -13.32 15.59
C VAL A 288 1.34 -12.02 14.81
N TRP A 289 0.53 -10.98 15.04
CA TRP A 289 0.75 -9.67 14.41
C TRP A 289 2.01 -8.97 14.93
N THR A 290 2.38 -9.17 16.20
CA THR A 290 3.61 -8.61 16.77
C THR A 290 4.84 -9.33 16.25
N VAL A 291 4.80 -10.65 16.04
CA VAL A 291 5.88 -11.40 15.37
C VAL A 291 6.07 -10.90 13.93
N LEU A 292 4.98 -10.74 13.16
CA LEU A 292 5.07 -10.16 11.81
C LEU A 292 5.61 -8.72 11.84
N LEU A 293 5.14 -7.90 12.78
CA LEU A 293 5.63 -6.53 12.95
C LEU A 293 7.12 -6.51 13.30
N SER A 294 7.59 -7.36 14.23
CA SER A 294 9.01 -7.49 14.56
C SER A 294 9.85 -7.89 13.36
N VAL A 295 9.40 -8.85 12.53
CA VAL A 295 10.13 -9.26 11.31
C VAL A 295 10.22 -8.10 10.31
N LEU A 296 9.13 -7.36 10.09
CA LEU A 296 9.13 -6.18 9.21
C LEU A 296 10.04 -5.06 9.77
N VAL A 297 9.99 -4.81 11.08
CA VAL A 297 10.81 -3.79 11.76
C VAL A 297 12.29 -4.17 11.72
N ILE A 298 12.66 -5.43 12.00
CA ILE A 298 14.03 -5.93 11.88
C ILE A 298 14.52 -5.67 10.45
N ALA A 299 13.76 -6.09 9.43
CA ALA A 299 14.13 -5.88 8.03
C ALA A 299 14.30 -4.39 7.65
N ILE A 300 13.53 -3.46 8.22
CA ILE A 300 13.75 -2.01 8.08
C ILE A 300 15.06 -1.60 8.77
N VAL A 301 15.23 -1.97 10.04
CA VAL A 301 16.33 -1.57 10.92
C VAL A 301 17.69 -2.04 10.40
N ILE A 302 17.79 -3.28 9.91
CA ILE A 302 19.04 -3.81 9.33
C ILE A 302 19.33 -3.29 7.91
N SER A 303 18.37 -2.63 7.25
CA SER A 303 18.53 -2.15 5.87
C SER A 303 18.70 -0.65 5.76
N HIS A 304 18.21 0.16 6.71
CA HIS A 304 18.21 1.62 6.53
C HIS A 304 18.23 2.40 7.84
N GLN A 305 19.19 3.32 7.99
CA GLN A 305 19.37 4.15 9.19
C GLN A 305 18.17 5.06 9.56
N LEU A 306 17.62 5.86 8.64
CA LEU A 306 16.58 6.86 8.96
C LEU A 306 15.13 6.31 9.09
N THR A 307 14.76 5.29 8.31
CA THR A 307 13.36 4.80 8.25
C THR A 307 12.82 4.25 9.58
N PRO A 308 13.60 3.60 10.46
CA PRO A 308 13.19 3.29 11.83
C PRO A 308 12.81 4.52 12.64
N GLY A 309 13.56 5.62 12.55
CA GLY A 309 13.25 6.88 13.22
C GLY A 309 11.92 7.46 12.74
N MET A 310 11.72 7.53 11.42
CA MET A 310 10.44 7.93 10.81
C MET A 310 9.28 7.03 11.28
N LEU A 311 9.50 5.72 11.38
CA LEU A 311 8.52 4.78 11.89
C LEU A 311 8.21 5.00 13.38
N VAL A 312 9.21 5.24 14.23
CA VAL A 312 9.03 5.54 15.67
C VAL A 312 8.17 6.80 15.86
N VAL A 313 8.48 7.90 15.16
CA VAL A 313 7.68 9.14 15.27
C VAL A 313 6.24 8.92 14.75
N THR A 314 6.08 8.14 13.67
CA THR A 314 4.77 7.81 13.10
C THR A 314 3.93 6.91 14.03
N LEU A 315 4.54 5.93 14.68
CA LEU A 315 3.87 5.05 15.64
C LEU A 315 3.56 5.79 16.96
N LEU A 316 4.38 6.75 17.38
CA LEU A 316 4.07 7.64 18.50
C LEU A 316 2.85 8.50 18.19
N ALA A 317 2.80 9.13 17.01
CA ALA A 317 1.64 9.90 16.58
C ALA A 317 0.33 9.07 16.55
N LEU A 318 0.42 7.78 16.18
CA LEU A 318 -0.71 6.84 16.24
C LEU A 318 -1.09 6.43 17.67
N ALA A 319 -0.12 6.12 18.54
CA ALA A 319 -0.34 5.70 19.93
C ALA A 319 -0.98 6.81 20.79
N LEU A 320 -0.75 8.07 20.45
CA LEU A 320 -1.43 9.22 21.04
C LEU A 320 -2.93 9.30 20.66
N THR A 321 -3.39 8.63 19.59
CA THR A 321 -4.81 8.62 19.21
C THR A 321 -5.61 7.64 20.06
N ARG A 322 -6.75 8.07 20.62
CA ARG A 322 -7.64 7.20 21.42
C ARG A 322 -8.10 5.92 20.69
N GLY A 323 -8.17 5.95 19.35
CA GLY A 323 -8.58 4.80 18.53
C GLY A 323 -7.45 3.82 18.16
N HIS A 324 -6.18 4.19 18.33
CA HIS A 324 -5.01 3.32 18.08
C HIS A 324 -3.99 3.37 19.23
N ARG A 325 -4.46 3.63 20.46
CA ARG A 325 -3.66 3.66 21.70
C ARG A 325 -3.25 2.24 22.12
N ASP A 326 -2.36 1.64 21.35
CA ASP A 326 -1.62 0.44 21.69
C ASP A 326 -0.13 0.77 21.62
N TRP A 327 0.58 0.58 22.73
CA TRP A 327 1.99 0.93 22.84
C TRP A 327 2.91 -0.20 22.33
N ILE A 328 2.40 -1.42 22.11
CA ILE A 328 3.20 -2.57 21.70
C ILE A 328 3.94 -2.31 20.37
N PRO A 329 3.29 -1.84 19.28
CA PRO A 329 3.98 -1.48 18.05
C PRO A 329 5.14 -0.49 18.25
N LEU A 330 4.95 0.55 19.06
CA LEU A 330 5.96 1.56 19.31
C LEU A 330 7.12 1.00 20.14
N VAL A 331 6.82 0.34 21.27
CA VAL A 331 7.84 -0.22 22.17
C VAL A 331 8.65 -1.31 21.45
N THR A 332 8.00 -2.21 20.71
CA THR A 332 8.70 -3.19 19.87
C THR A 332 9.62 -2.52 18.84
N THR A 333 9.16 -1.45 18.19
CA THR A 333 9.98 -0.72 17.20
C THR A 333 11.18 -0.02 17.86
N VAL A 334 10.96 0.67 18.98
CA VAL A 334 12.02 1.36 19.73
C VAL A 334 13.05 0.37 20.27
N VAL A 335 12.64 -0.76 20.84
CA VAL A 335 13.56 -1.78 21.37
C VAL A 335 14.42 -2.39 20.27
N ILE A 336 13.84 -2.77 19.12
CA ILE A 336 14.60 -3.34 17.99
C ILE A 336 15.57 -2.31 17.39
N PHE A 337 15.11 -1.07 17.21
CA PHE A 337 15.95 0.00 16.65
C PHE A 337 17.11 0.37 17.59
N LEU A 338 16.85 0.57 18.88
CA LEU A 338 17.90 0.86 19.87
C LEU A 338 18.87 -0.32 20.02
N ALA A 339 18.40 -1.57 19.96
CA ALA A 339 19.29 -2.73 19.99
C ALA A 339 20.31 -2.71 18.83
N TRP A 340 19.91 -2.31 17.62
CA TRP A 340 20.83 -2.17 16.49
C TRP A 340 21.78 -0.96 16.64
N CYS A 341 21.26 0.19 17.06
CA CYS A 341 22.05 1.40 17.29
C CYS A 341 23.08 1.25 18.43
N LEU A 342 22.80 0.42 19.42
CA LEU A 342 23.69 0.11 20.54
C LEU A 342 24.57 -1.13 20.29
N THR A 343 24.51 -1.74 19.10
CA THR A 343 25.37 -2.87 18.71
C THR A 343 25.99 -2.64 17.33
N ALA A 344 25.39 -3.18 16.26
CA ALA A 344 25.97 -3.21 14.91
C ALA A 344 26.27 -1.80 14.33
N ALA A 345 25.41 -0.82 14.59
CA ALA A 345 25.59 0.55 14.11
C ALA A 345 26.36 1.45 15.10
N LEU A 346 26.70 0.96 16.31
CA LEU A 346 27.33 1.76 17.36
C LEU A 346 28.66 2.44 16.93
N PRO A 347 29.59 1.76 16.21
CA PRO A 347 30.87 2.39 15.85
C PRO A 347 30.69 3.64 14.98
N PHE A 348 29.86 3.57 13.94
CA PHE A 348 29.58 4.72 13.06
C PHE A 348 28.74 5.79 13.74
N LEU A 349 27.73 5.40 14.55
CA LEU A 349 26.97 6.38 15.32
C LEU A 349 27.89 7.13 16.30
N SER A 350 28.82 6.45 16.98
CA SER A 350 29.79 7.13 17.85
C SER A 350 30.73 8.10 17.10
N ALA A 351 31.10 7.79 15.85
CA ALA A 351 31.89 8.68 15.01
C ALA A 351 31.08 9.87 14.47
N ALA A 352 29.81 9.65 14.08
CA ALA A 352 28.94 10.68 13.51
C ALA A 352 28.23 11.57 14.55
N MET A 353 28.16 11.14 15.81
CA MET A 353 27.49 11.86 16.90
C MET A 353 27.84 13.36 17.02
N PRO A 354 29.10 13.81 16.89
CA PRO A 354 29.45 15.24 16.94
C PRO A 354 28.83 16.09 15.82
N ASP A 355 28.65 15.53 14.62
CA ASP A 355 27.97 16.18 13.49
C ASP A 355 26.45 16.07 13.61
N MET A 356 25.94 14.91 14.05
CA MET A 356 24.52 14.72 14.32
C MET A 356 23.99 15.72 15.34
N ILE A 357 24.70 15.92 16.46
CA ILE A 357 24.34 16.90 17.51
C ILE A 357 24.34 18.33 16.94
N ARG A 358 25.36 18.70 16.14
CA ARG A 358 25.42 20.01 15.48
C ARG A 358 24.29 20.24 14.47
N SER A 359 23.74 19.19 13.86
CA SER A 359 22.61 19.29 12.92
C SER A 359 21.23 19.51 13.56
N VAL A 360 21.10 19.33 14.88
CA VAL A 360 19.82 19.49 15.57
C VAL A 360 19.46 20.98 15.67
N GLY A 361 18.32 21.36 15.10
CA GLY A 361 17.84 22.74 15.07
C GLY A 361 18.26 23.55 13.84
N ASP A 362 19.17 23.05 12.99
CA ASP A 362 19.53 23.73 11.74
C ASP A 362 18.48 23.49 10.66
N ILE A 363 17.35 24.18 10.77
CA ILE A 363 16.26 24.13 9.78
C ILE A 363 16.73 24.69 8.42
N GLY A 364 17.77 25.52 8.39
CA GLY A 364 18.35 26.07 7.16
C GLY A 364 18.96 24.97 6.29
N ALA A 365 19.97 24.27 6.79
CA ALA A 365 20.62 23.15 6.09
C ALA A 365 19.71 21.94 5.82
N ASN A 366 18.50 21.92 6.40
CA ASN A 366 17.49 20.87 6.23
C ASN A 366 16.41 21.22 5.19
N VAL A 367 16.42 22.46 4.70
CA VAL A 367 15.51 23.02 3.67
C VAL A 367 16.28 23.50 2.44
N GLU A 368 17.47 24.06 2.63
CA GLU A 368 18.45 24.27 1.57
C GLU A 368 19.00 22.92 1.10
N THR A 369 18.90 22.65 -0.19
CA THR A 369 19.42 21.42 -0.79
C THR A 369 20.94 21.55 -0.90
N GLY A 370 21.68 20.56 -0.38
CA GLY A 370 23.13 20.67 -0.16
C GLY A 370 24.01 20.67 -1.42
N TYR A 371 25.31 20.58 -1.18
CA TYR A 371 26.38 20.72 -2.18
C TYR A 371 26.11 19.95 -3.49
N GLY A 372 26.08 20.70 -4.60
CA GLY A 372 25.91 20.17 -5.96
C GLY A 372 24.46 20.05 -6.46
N SER A 373 23.47 20.40 -5.65
CA SER A 373 22.03 20.23 -6.01
C SER A 373 21.37 21.42 -6.70
N THR A 374 22.00 22.60 -6.75
CA THR A 374 21.48 23.78 -7.46
C THR A 374 21.35 23.47 -8.96
N PRO A 375 20.14 23.47 -9.55
CA PRO A 375 19.98 23.15 -10.96
C PRO A 375 20.59 24.24 -11.84
N THR A 376 21.55 23.88 -12.68
CA THR A 376 22.30 24.82 -13.55
C THR A 376 21.81 24.85 -15.00
N GLY A 377 21.37 23.71 -15.54
CA GLY A 377 20.76 23.60 -16.88
C GLY A 377 19.29 24.01 -16.92
N THR A 378 18.81 24.47 -18.07
CA THR A 378 17.46 25.07 -18.23
C THR A 378 16.35 24.06 -17.95
N GLY A 379 16.45 22.85 -18.49
CA GLY A 379 15.49 21.76 -18.22
C GLY A 379 15.60 21.20 -16.80
N ALA A 380 16.76 21.26 -16.17
CA ALA A 380 16.92 20.91 -14.75
C ALA A 380 16.22 21.93 -13.82
N VAL A 381 16.36 23.23 -14.10
CA VAL A 381 15.61 24.30 -13.43
C VAL A 381 14.10 24.13 -13.65
N ALA A 382 13.66 23.88 -14.88
CA ALA A 382 12.26 23.65 -15.20
C ALA A 382 11.69 22.42 -14.48
N THR A 383 12.44 21.32 -14.42
CA THR A 383 12.07 20.09 -13.70
C THR A 383 11.95 20.34 -12.19
N SER A 384 12.87 21.11 -11.60
CA SER A 384 12.80 21.50 -10.19
C SER A 384 11.53 22.33 -9.89
N TRP A 385 11.17 23.27 -10.76
CA TRP A 385 9.91 24.02 -10.62
C TRP A 385 8.66 23.16 -10.85
N ALA A 386 8.67 22.23 -11.81
CA ALA A 386 7.58 21.28 -12.03
C ALA A 386 7.35 20.37 -10.80
N ALA A 387 8.43 19.86 -10.20
CA ALA A 387 8.38 19.05 -8.99
C ALA A 387 7.86 19.85 -7.76
N ARG A 388 8.30 21.11 -7.60
CA ARG A 388 7.78 22.03 -6.57
C ARG A 388 6.29 22.32 -6.77
N LEU A 389 5.87 22.61 -8.00
CA LEU A 389 4.46 22.88 -8.35
C LEU A 389 3.59 21.65 -8.10
N LEU A 390 4.00 20.47 -8.55
CA LEU A 390 3.32 19.19 -8.32
C LEU A 390 3.13 18.92 -6.82
N SER A 391 4.19 19.11 -6.02
CA SER A 391 4.15 18.97 -4.56
C SER A 391 3.16 19.95 -3.93
N GLY A 392 3.22 21.22 -4.33
CA GLY A 392 2.29 22.26 -3.89
C GLY A 392 0.84 21.92 -4.25
N CYS A 393 0.57 21.49 -5.48
CA CYS A 393 -0.77 21.07 -5.91
C CYS A 393 -1.30 19.86 -5.10
N VAL A 394 -0.49 18.83 -4.86
CA VAL A 394 -0.89 17.68 -4.03
C VAL A 394 -1.19 18.09 -2.59
N LEU A 395 -0.36 18.95 -1.98
CA LEU A 395 -0.55 19.41 -0.61
C LEU A 395 -1.75 20.38 -0.48
N LEU A 396 -1.98 21.27 -1.45
CA LEU A 396 -3.15 22.16 -1.49
C LEU A 396 -4.45 21.37 -1.70
N LEU A 397 -4.45 20.35 -2.57
CA LEU A 397 -5.58 19.43 -2.72
C LEU A 397 -5.80 18.63 -1.43
N ALA A 398 -4.74 18.17 -0.76
CA ALA A 398 -4.86 17.48 0.52
C ALA A 398 -5.50 18.37 1.59
N LEU A 399 -5.05 19.62 1.73
CA LEU A 399 -5.64 20.61 2.63
C LEU A 399 -7.11 20.88 2.29
N ALA A 400 -7.43 21.10 1.02
CA ALA A 400 -8.82 21.29 0.57
C ALA A 400 -9.70 20.07 0.90
N GLY A 401 -9.18 18.86 0.77
CA GLY A 401 -9.86 17.61 1.15
C GLY A 401 -10.10 17.49 2.65
N VAL A 402 -9.08 17.79 3.47
CA VAL A 402 -9.18 17.84 4.95
C VAL A 402 -10.21 18.88 5.41
N LEU A 403 -10.31 20.02 4.73
CA LEU A 403 -11.27 21.08 5.06
C LEU A 403 -12.70 20.73 4.62
N ARG A 404 -12.89 20.23 3.38
CA ARG A 404 -14.20 19.85 2.82
C ARG A 404 -14.77 18.61 3.49
N ALA A 405 -14.03 17.51 3.55
CA ALA A 405 -14.53 16.20 3.94
C ALA A 405 -14.51 15.99 5.47
N ARG A 406 -15.23 16.86 6.22
CA ARG A 406 -15.23 16.89 7.70
C ARG A 406 -15.43 15.53 8.38
N GLU A 407 -16.31 14.68 7.84
CA GLU A 407 -16.57 13.33 8.38
C GLU A 407 -15.45 12.34 8.03
N LEU A 408 -14.91 12.40 6.81
CA LEU A 408 -13.74 11.62 6.44
C LEU A 408 -12.53 12.01 7.30
N ARG A 409 -12.33 13.30 7.58
CA ARG A 409 -11.30 13.79 8.50
C ARG A 409 -11.45 13.22 9.91
N ARG A 410 -12.67 13.06 10.43
CA ARG A 410 -12.92 12.41 11.73
C ARG A 410 -12.53 10.93 11.69
N ARG A 411 -12.98 10.18 10.67
CA ARG A 411 -12.69 8.74 10.51
C ARG A 411 -11.21 8.45 10.21
N ALA A 412 -10.58 9.28 9.38
CA ALA A 412 -9.20 9.15 8.91
C ALA A 412 -8.20 10.03 9.68
N LEU A 413 -8.56 10.55 10.86
CA LEU A 413 -7.65 11.30 11.73
C LEU A 413 -6.31 10.56 11.99
N PRO A 414 -6.27 9.23 12.18
CA PRO A 414 -5.00 8.51 12.29
C PRO A 414 -4.12 8.63 11.04
N LEU A 415 -4.71 8.60 9.83
CA LEU A 415 -3.97 8.80 8.58
C LEU A 415 -3.53 10.25 8.39
N LEU A 416 -4.31 11.24 8.87
CA LEU A 416 -3.90 12.64 8.88
C LEU A 416 -2.72 12.88 9.83
N LEU A 417 -2.66 12.18 10.96
CA LEU A 417 -1.54 12.25 11.89
C LEU A 417 -0.30 11.51 11.35
N VAL A 418 -0.47 10.37 10.69
CA VAL A 418 0.60 9.74 9.88
C VAL A 418 1.12 10.72 8.82
N ALA A 419 0.23 11.46 8.14
CA ALA A 419 0.60 12.46 7.14
C ALA A 419 1.29 13.72 7.71
N ALA A 420 1.33 13.88 9.03
CA ALA A 420 1.98 15.01 9.72
C ALA A 420 3.19 14.56 10.56
N ALA A 421 3.28 13.27 10.91
CA ALA A 421 4.34 12.71 11.75
C ALA A 421 5.78 12.92 11.24
N PRO A 422 6.06 13.05 9.92
CA PRO A 422 7.41 13.37 9.46
C PRO A 422 7.85 14.82 9.74
N LEU A 423 6.91 15.76 9.93
CA LEU A 423 7.22 17.20 10.02
C LEU A 423 8.25 17.60 11.11
N PRO A 424 8.27 17.01 12.33
CA PRO A 424 9.30 17.31 13.33
C PRO A 424 10.73 16.96 12.88
N MET A 425 10.90 16.10 11.87
CA MET A 425 12.23 15.69 11.40
C MET A 425 13.00 16.82 10.73
N PHE A 426 12.34 17.89 10.25
CA PHE A 426 12.99 19.13 9.81
C PHE A 426 13.89 19.76 10.89
N VAL A 427 13.60 19.52 12.18
CA VAL A 427 14.37 20.04 13.31
C VAL A 427 15.33 18.97 13.88
N ALA A 428 14.98 17.70 13.77
CA ALA A 428 15.63 16.61 14.50
C ALA A 428 16.86 15.99 13.82
N SER A 429 17.04 16.13 12.50
CA SER A 429 18.21 15.61 11.79
C SER A 429 18.33 16.20 10.37
N SER A 430 19.55 16.44 9.90
CA SER A 430 19.79 16.94 8.53
C SER A 430 19.75 15.89 7.43
N TYR A 431 19.99 14.61 7.75
CA TYR A 431 20.09 13.48 6.83
C TYR A 431 20.66 13.83 5.43
N GLY A 432 21.92 14.28 5.40
CA GLY A 432 22.63 14.60 4.16
C GLY A 432 21.99 15.75 3.34
N SER A 433 21.31 16.69 3.99
CA SER A 433 20.48 17.78 3.40
C SER A 433 19.23 17.32 2.62
N GLU A 434 18.95 16.02 2.54
CA GLU A 434 17.78 15.50 1.83
C GLU A 434 16.52 15.35 2.71
N MET A 435 16.52 15.94 3.92
CA MET A 435 15.42 15.77 4.88
C MET A 435 14.08 16.26 4.32
N ILE A 436 14.04 17.39 3.61
CA ILE A 436 12.83 17.89 2.93
C ILE A 436 12.21 16.85 1.98
N PHE A 437 13.04 16.10 1.24
CA PHE A 437 12.60 15.04 0.34
C PHE A 437 12.08 13.82 1.10
N ARG A 438 12.73 13.42 2.21
CA ARG A 438 12.23 12.34 3.07
C ARG A 438 10.90 12.70 3.72
N VAL A 439 10.77 13.90 4.28
CA VAL A 439 9.51 14.41 4.86
C VAL A 439 8.39 14.33 3.82
N LEU A 440 8.58 14.88 2.62
CA LEU A 440 7.59 14.82 1.54
C LEU A 440 7.20 13.38 1.20
N MET A 441 8.16 12.47 1.04
CA MET A 441 7.93 11.06 0.72
C MET A 441 7.08 10.34 1.80
N PHE A 442 7.40 10.51 3.09
CA PHE A 442 6.63 9.89 4.18
C PHE A 442 5.25 10.56 4.40
N MET A 443 5.08 11.84 4.05
CA MET A 443 3.76 12.51 4.08
C MET A 443 2.84 12.10 2.92
N LEU A 444 3.40 11.79 1.75
CA LEU A 444 2.68 11.57 0.49
C LEU A 444 1.52 10.54 0.56
N PRO A 445 1.64 9.37 1.24
CA PRO A 445 0.53 8.42 1.40
C PRO A 445 -0.74 9.05 1.99
N GLY A 446 -0.60 9.92 2.99
CA GLY A 446 -1.73 10.61 3.59
C GLY A 446 -2.20 11.80 2.75
N ALA A 447 -1.26 12.57 2.19
CA ALA A 447 -1.57 13.69 1.32
C ALA A 447 -2.39 13.25 0.09
N ALA A 448 -1.96 12.20 -0.62
CA ALA A 448 -2.67 11.65 -1.78
C ALA A 448 -4.10 11.17 -1.44
N PHE A 449 -4.32 10.60 -0.25
CA PHE A 449 -5.65 10.20 0.21
C PHE A 449 -6.59 11.38 0.40
N PHE A 450 -6.13 12.47 1.04
CA PHE A 450 -6.97 13.66 1.20
C PHE A 450 -7.09 14.48 -0.10
N ALA A 451 -6.07 14.50 -0.96
CA ALA A 451 -6.14 15.11 -2.28
C ALA A 451 -7.21 14.43 -3.16
N ALA A 452 -7.28 13.11 -3.13
CA ALA A 452 -8.35 12.35 -3.78
C ALA A 452 -9.75 12.68 -3.20
N ALA A 453 -9.85 12.99 -1.90
CA ALA A 453 -11.09 13.42 -1.26
C ALA A 453 -11.52 14.85 -1.65
N ALA A 454 -10.62 15.71 -2.12
CA ALA A 454 -10.97 17.02 -2.68
C ALA A 454 -11.62 16.90 -4.06
N LEU A 455 -11.08 16.00 -4.91
CA LEU A 455 -11.50 15.78 -6.30
C LEU A 455 -12.82 15.01 -6.46
N LEU A 456 -13.36 14.43 -5.38
CA LEU A 456 -14.60 13.64 -5.41
C LEU A 456 -15.80 14.39 -4.81
N PRO A 457 -17.04 14.15 -5.28
CA PRO A 457 -18.22 14.84 -4.75
C PRO A 457 -18.54 14.46 -3.30
N ALA A 458 -18.71 15.45 -2.43
CA ALA A 458 -18.93 15.26 -1.00
C ALA A 458 -20.18 14.41 -0.67
N ALA A 459 -21.25 14.54 -1.47
CA ALA A 459 -22.51 13.81 -1.33
C ALA A 459 -22.40 12.27 -1.55
N GLN A 460 -21.21 11.77 -1.93
CA GLN A 460 -21.02 10.36 -2.30
C GLN A 460 -20.14 9.58 -1.31
N LEU A 461 -19.61 10.24 -0.27
CA LEU A 461 -19.01 9.55 0.89
C LEU A 461 -20.14 9.05 1.80
N PRO A 462 -20.32 7.74 2.02
CA PRO A 462 -21.46 7.26 2.80
C PRO A 462 -21.44 7.79 4.24
N ALA A 463 -22.45 8.59 4.57
CA ALA A 463 -22.96 8.67 5.93
C ALA A 463 -23.25 7.25 6.39
N ALA A 464 -22.75 6.87 7.57
CA ALA A 464 -22.99 5.53 8.07
C ALA A 464 -24.45 5.46 8.53
N GLN A 465 -25.27 4.63 7.87
CA GLN A 465 -26.52 4.18 8.48
C GLN A 465 -26.16 3.47 9.78
N LEU A 466 -26.54 4.07 10.91
CA LEU A 466 -26.41 3.46 12.22
C LEU A 466 -27.35 2.25 12.27
N PRO A 467 -26.88 1.03 12.59
CA PRO A 467 -27.76 -0.10 12.81
C PRO A 467 -28.63 0.16 14.04
N GLY A 468 -29.96 0.08 13.88
CA GLY A 468 -30.89 0.19 15.01
C GLY A 468 -31.34 1.61 15.35
N ALA A 469 -32.14 2.22 14.47
CA ALA A 469 -33.00 3.36 14.80
C ALA A 469 -34.41 3.15 14.20
N GLN A 470 -35.03 2.00 14.52
CA GLN A 470 -36.47 1.82 14.30
C GLN A 470 -37.20 2.71 15.31
N LEU A 471 -37.71 3.85 14.85
CA LEU A 471 -38.73 4.59 15.58
C LEU A 471 -40.02 3.76 15.57
N PRO A 472 -40.62 3.44 16.72
CA PRO A 472 -41.95 2.85 16.75
C PRO A 472 -42.94 3.79 16.07
N GLY A 473 -43.67 3.29 15.07
CA GLY A 473 -44.70 4.08 14.40
C GLY A 473 -45.85 4.36 15.35
N ALA A 474 -46.23 5.63 15.50
CA ALA A 474 -47.49 5.98 16.14
C ALA A 474 -48.64 5.49 15.25
N GLN A 475 -49.48 4.62 15.79
CA GLN A 475 -50.81 4.34 15.24
C GLN A 475 -51.83 5.20 16.01
N LEU A 476 -52.73 5.83 15.25
CA LEU A 476 -53.97 6.46 15.68
C LEU A 476 -55.11 5.72 14.98
#